data_AF-A0A5E4R6B9-F1
#
_entry.id   AF-A0A5E4R6B9-F1
#
_cell.length_a   1.000
_cell.length_b   1.000
_cell.length_c   1.000
_cell.angle_alpha   90.00
_cell.angle_beta   90.00
_cell.angle_gamma   90.00
#
_symmetry.space_group_name_H-M   'P 1'
#
loop_
_entity.id
_entity.type
_entity.pdbx_description
1 polymer ?
#
loop_
_entity_poly.entity_id
_entity_poly.type
_entity_poly.pdbx_seq_one_letter_code
_entity_poly.pdbx_strand_id
1 'polypeptide(L)'
;MTNATIQEIEGIDDYWGPAFRSVYEGEGGHEAFIKQLDERIKQHDREIEKLCNFYYQGFIDSIRELLQVRSHAEELHSEISTVDANVKETAESLCTGAEQLIRARRVELNIAATIEKMELCLPVLITYSKLKSQVEAKRYYPALKTLEQVENVLLPRVTPYKWCAHIATDIPRLRQDIQDASMADLRDFLENVRKLSPQVGAMAMKQTQEMLNRSLANIVKNKKDGGRGQAEAGPAPHEVVDFSPLYRCLHIHTVLGASAHFVDYYRAQRRQQARLVIIPTANLHDSIQSMKNYLNAILGFFILEEHLITTGGGLVSKEWVLETWSGAVSGAAQSLRSATALLTDPTLMLALKHNILLLMHTLKCYGLPADPLPLLLQEMAEHYTEVLMQRWVTVFRDILDNATFLPIEVENQEQYDGVMDTFPYDGDELETQPFPRKFPFSGVVPCVYVQVKEFIYAWLKHAADAGP
;
A
#
# COMPACT_ATOMS: atom_id res chain seq x y z
N MET A 1 -2.74 17.06 161.91
CA MET A 1 -2.00 15.83 161.58
C MET A 1 -2.36 15.49 160.15
N THR A 2 -1.42 15.73 159.25
CA THR A 2 -1.63 15.84 157.80
C THR A 2 -1.13 14.57 157.12
N ASN A 3 -2.06 13.74 156.61
CA ASN A 3 -1.74 12.63 155.71
C ASN A 3 -1.51 13.21 154.31
N ALA A 4 -0.30 13.13 153.77
CA ALA A 4 -0.04 13.47 152.39
C ALA A 4 -0.69 12.45 151.45
N THR A 5 -1.31 12.93 150.37
CA THR A 5 -2.03 12.09 149.39
C THR A 5 -1.24 12.05 148.09
N ILE A 6 -1.21 10.89 147.40
CA ILE A 6 -0.47 10.66 146.14
C ILE A 6 -0.79 11.69 145.03
N GLN A 7 -1.95 12.36 145.11
CA GLN A 7 -2.29 13.48 144.22
C GLN A 7 -1.36 14.69 144.36
N GLU A 8 -0.75 14.92 145.53
CA GLU A 8 0.26 15.97 145.71
C GLU A 8 1.58 15.60 145.03
N ILE A 9 1.86 14.32 144.83
CA ILE A 9 3.08 13.82 144.15
C ILE A 9 2.91 13.90 142.62
N GLU A 10 1.73 13.60 142.08
CA GLU A 10 1.45 13.70 140.63
C GLU A 10 1.43 15.17 140.11
N GLY A 11 1.49 16.18 140.99
CA GLY A 11 1.45 17.60 140.64
C GLY A 11 2.67 18.44 141.05
N ILE A 12 3.72 17.84 141.62
CA ILE A 12 4.95 18.56 142.05
C ILE A 12 6.11 18.18 141.12
N ASP A 13 6.59 19.14 140.32
CA ASP A 13 7.71 18.88 139.40
C ASP A 13 9.11 19.05 140.05
N ASP A 14 9.30 19.93 141.05
CA ASP A 14 10.66 20.37 141.43
C ASP A 14 11.05 20.35 142.93
N TYR A 15 10.17 20.07 143.91
CA TYR A 15 10.60 20.03 145.33
C TYR A 15 9.91 18.95 146.18
N TRP A 16 10.55 17.77 146.21
CA TRP A 16 10.01 16.55 146.82
C TRP A 16 10.22 16.41 148.33
N GLY A 17 11.00 17.29 148.97
CA GLY A 17 11.40 17.17 150.38
C GLY A 17 10.25 17.06 151.39
N PRO A 18 9.20 17.89 151.31
CA PRO A 18 8.03 17.80 152.21
C PRO A 18 7.18 16.56 151.99
N ALA A 19 7.07 16.09 150.73
CA ALA A 19 6.33 14.89 150.37
C ALA A 19 7.03 13.61 150.86
N PHE A 20 8.36 13.54 150.79
CA PHE A 20 9.10 12.44 151.40
C PHE A 20 9.03 12.47 152.94
N ARG A 21 9.04 13.66 153.55
CA ARG A 21 8.92 13.79 155.01
C ARG A 21 7.55 13.35 155.53
N SER A 22 6.47 13.71 154.85
CA SER A 22 5.11 13.28 155.22
C SER A 22 4.86 11.78 155.01
N VAL A 23 5.52 11.16 154.02
CA VAL A 23 5.50 9.71 153.79
C VAL A 23 6.25 8.95 154.91
N TYR A 24 7.29 9.54 155.49
CA TYR A 24 8.06 8.94 156.59
C TYR A 24 7.51 9.25 158.00
N GLU A 25 6.89 10.41 158.22
CA GLU A 25 6.37 10.87 159.53
C GLU A 25 4.90 10.49 159.80
N GLY A 26 4.17 9.94 158.81
CA GLY A 26 2.79 9.46 158.97
C GLY A 26 2.67 8.08 159.65
N GLU A 27 1.64 7.89 160.50
CA GLU A 27 1.34 6.60 161.14
C GLU A 27 1.02 5.53 160.07
N GLY A 28 1.95 4.59 159.85
CA GLY A 28 1.82 3.50 158.89
C GLY A 28 2.97 3.34 157.87
N GLY A 29 3.91 4.31 157.82
CA GLY A 29 5.22 4.18 157.15
C GLY A 29 5.22 3.94 155.62
N HIS A 30 6.43 3.89 155.06
CA HIS A 30 6.74 3.70 153.63
C HIS A 30 5.98 2.54 152.95
N GLU A 31 5.67 1.47 153.68
CA GLU A 31 4.93 0.32 153.16
C GLU A 31 3.48 0.65 152.77
N ALA A 32 2.80 1.54 153.50
CA ALA A 32 1.44 1.96 153.15
C ALA A 32 1.43 2.76 151.83
N PHE A 33 2.46 3.58 151.62
CA PHE A 33 2.62 4.36 150.39
C PHE A 33 2.98 3.48 149.19
N ILE A 34 3.90 2.52 149.33
CA ILE A 34 4.21 1.56 148.26
C ILE A 34 2.95 0.77 147.87
N LYS A 35 2.14 0.34 148.84
CA LYS A 35 0.88 -0.37 148.55
C LYS A 35 -0.10 0.48 147.74
N GLN A 36 -0.23 1.77 148.07
CA GLN A 36 -1.08 2.68 147.31
C GLN A 36 -0.52 2.96 145.91
N LEU A 37 0.81 3.04 145.74
CA LEU A 37 1.44 3.18 144.42
C LEU A 37 1.26 1.90 143.57
N ASP A 38 1.42 0.72 144.16
CA ASP A 38 1.16 -0.56 143.49
C ASP A 38 -0.32 -0.71 143.09
N GLU A 39 -1.25 -0.25 143.92
CA GLU A 39 -2.67 -0.20 143.56
C GLU A 39 -2.93 0.76 142.40
N ARG A 40 -2.21 1.88 142.34
CA ARG A 40 -2.31 2.86 141.26
C ARG A 40 -1.73 2.34 139.94
N ILE A 41 -0.58 1.68 139.97
CA ILE A 41 0.02 1.02 138.80
C ILE A 41 -0.96 -0.05 138.28
N LYS A 42 -1.49 -0.89 139.16
CA LYS A 42 -2.51 -1.88 138.80
C LYS A 42 -3.78 -1.25 138.22
N GLN A 43 -4.15 -0.05 138.66
CA GLN A 43 -5.30 0.67 138.11
C GLN A 43 -5.01 1.16 136.68
N HIS A 44 -3.85 1.77 136.43
CA HIS A 44 -3.48 2.23 135.09
C HIS A 44 -3.22 1.08 134.12
N ASP A 45 -2.59 -0.02 134.56
CA ASP A 45 -2.45 -1.22 133.74
C ASP A 45 -3.82 -1.76 133.32
N ARG A 46 -4.81 -1.77 134.23
CA ARG A 46 -6.19 -2.14 133.89
C ARG A 46 -6.86 -1.16 132.94
N GLU A 47 -6.56 0.14 133.04
CA GLU A 47 -7.09 1.15 132.11
C GLU A 47 -6.48 0.99 130.72
N ILE A 48 -5.17 0.74 130.62
CA ILE A 48 -4.47 0.44 129.37
C ILE A 48 -5.00 -0.86 128.78
N GLU A 49 -5.16 -1.93 129.57
CA GLU A 49 -5.76 -3.18 129.12
C GLU A 49 -7.18 -2.98 128.61
N LYS A 50 -8.01 -2.16 129.28
CA LYS A 50 -9.36 -1.84 128.78
C LYS A 50 -9.33 -1.07 127.46
N LEU A 51 -8.41 -0.13 127.32
CA LEU A 51 -8.29 0.70 126.12
C LEU A 51 -7.73 -0.12 124.95
N CYS A 52 -6.72 -0.95 125.19
CA CYS A 52 -6.23 -1.94 124.25
C CYS A 52 -7.32 -2.95 123.88
N ASN A 53 -8.09 -3.46 124.83
CA ASN A 53 -9.22 -4.37 124.55
C ASN A 53 -10.37 -3.68 123.78
N PHE A 54 -10.52 -2.36 123.88
CA PHE A 54 -11.52 -1.64 123.11
C PHE A 54 -11.08 -1.40 121.66
N TYR A 55 -9.79 -1.11 121.44
CA TYR A 55 -9.26 -0.72 120.12
C TYR A 55 -8.47 -1.80 119.37
N TYR A 56 -8.13 -2.94 119.97
CA TYR A 56 -7.35 -3.99 119.27
C TYR A 56 -8.10 -4.55 118.06
N GLN A 57 -9.42 -4.69 118.16
CA GLN A 57 -10.24 -5.23 117.08
C GLN A 57 -10.22 -4.30 115.86
N GLY A 58 -10.44 -2.99 116.06
CA GLY A 58 -10.39 -2.01 114.97
C GLY A 58 -8.99 -1.86 114.35
N PHE A 59 -7.93 -2.02 115.15
CA PHE A 59 -6.55 -2.05 114.65
C PHE A 59 -6.27 -3.30 113.80
N ILE A 60 -6.70 -4.47 114.26
CA ILE A 60 -6.57 -5.73 113.52
C ILE A 60 -7.35 -5.66 112.20
N ASP A 61 -8.56 -5.12 112.23
CA ASP A 61 -9.39 -4.98 111.03
C ASP A 61 -8.75 -3.99 110.03
N SER A 62 -8.19 -2.88 110.51
CA SER A 62 -7.43 -1.94 109.67
C SER A 62 -6.18 -2.57 109.05
N ILE A 63 -5.44 -3.40 109.80
CA ILE A 63 -4.30 -4.15 109.27
C ILE A 63 -4.75 -5.17 108.23
N ARG A 64 -5.85 -5.87 108.48
CA ARG A 64 -6.41 -6.87 107.56
C ARG A 64 -6.85 -6.21 106.25
N GLU A 65 -7.53 -5.06 106.30
CA GLU A 65 -7.88 -4.28 105.11
C GLU A 65 -6.64 -3.83 104.35
N LEU A 66 -5.59 -3.36 105.04
CA LEU A 66 -4.36 -2.93 104.39
C LEU A 66 -3.61 -4.09 103.70
N LEU A 67 -3.64 -5.28 104.31
CA LEU A 67 -3.15 -6.51 103.69
C LEU A 67 -3.98 -6.93 102.46
N GLN A 68 -5.31 -6.78 102.52
CA GLN A 68 -6.19 -7.04 101.37
C GLN A 68 -5.98 -6.03 100.23
N VAL A 69 -5.80 -4.75 100.54
CA VAL A 69 -5.45 -3.74 99.53
C VAL A 69 -4.10 -4.08 98.89
N ARG A 70 -3.12 -4.58 99.65
CA ARG A 70 -1.86 -5.06 99.07
C ARG A 70 -2.07 -6.23 98.13
N SER A 71 -2.85 -7.25 98.50
CA SER A 71 -3.12 -8.38 97.61
C SER A 71 -3.86 -7.95 96.35
N HIS A 72 -4.87 -7.08 96.47
CA HIS A 72 -5.59 -6.56 95.30
C HIS A 72 -4.71 -5.68 94.41
N ALA A 73 -3.76 -4.93 94.98
CA ALA A 73 -2.79 -4.18 94.19
C ALA A 73 -1.81 -5.09 93.44
N GLU A 74 -1.38 -6.20 94.07
CA GLU A 74 -0.55 -7.22 93.43
C GLU A 74 -1.32 -7.94 92.29
N GLU A 75 -2.58 -8.32 92.53
CA GLU A 75 -3.47 -8.91 91.52
C GLU A 75 -3.67 -7.96 90.34
N LEU A 76 -4.05 -6.71 90.60
CA LEU A 76 -4.24 -5.67 89.58
C LEU A 76 -2.95 -5.41 88.79
N HIS A 77 -1.79 -5.40 89.47
CA HIS A 77 -0.52 -5.24 88.77
C HIS A 77 -0.22 -6.41 87.83
N SER A 78 -0.56 -7.64 88.25
CA SER A 78 -0.44 -8.81 87.39
C SER A 78 -1.39 -8.72 86.19
N GLU A 79 -2.65 -8.32 86.39
CA GLU A 79 -3.63 -8.15 85.32
C GLU A 79 -3.18 -7.07 84.34
N ILE A 80 -2.75 -5.91 84.82
CA ILE A 80 -2.20 -4.83 83.98
C ILE A 80 -0.99 -5.32 83.18
N SER A 81 -0.08 -6.09 83.80
CA SER A 81 1.09 -6.63 83.10
C SER A 81 0.69 -7.64 82.02
N THR A 82 -0.32 -8.49 82.27
CA THR A 82 -0.83 -9.42 81.25
C THR A 82 -1.54 -8.68 80.11
N VAL A 83 -2.32 -7.63 80.41
CA VAL A 83 -2.98 -6.82 79.40
C VAL A 83 -1.96 -6.06 78.56
N ASP A 84 -0.92 -5.47 79.17
CA ASP A 84 0.15 -4.80 78.46
C ASP A 84 0.89 -5.77 77.51
N ALA A 85 1.21 -6.97 77.98
CA ALA A 85 1.82 -8.02 77.16
C ALA A 85 0.92 -8.42 75.97
N ASN A 86 -0.38 -8.64 76.21
CA ASN A 86 -1.33 -9.00 75.16
C ASN A 86 -1.55 -7.85 74.16
N VAL A 87 -1.62 -6.60 74.63
CA VAL A 87 -1.74 -5.41 73.77
C VAL A 87 -0.49 -5.26 72.92
N LYS A 88 0.70 -5.51 73.49
CA LYS A 88 1.95 -5.43 72.74
C LYS A 88 2.04 -6.51 71.66
N GLU A 89 1.71 -7.76 71.99
CA GLU A 89 1.70 -8.87 71.04
C GLU A 89 0.70 -8.62 69.89
N THR A 90 -0.53 -8.18 70.22
CA THR A 90 -1.54 -7.86 69.21
C THR A 90 -1.15 -6.65 68.37
N ALA A 91 -0.52 -5.63 68.96
CA ALA A 91 0.01 -4.47 68.24
C ALA A 91 1.16 -4.86 67.29
N GLU A 92 2.07 -5.74 67.71
CA GLU A 92 3.15 -6.26 66.86
C GLU A 92 2.59 -7.09 65.69
N SER A 93 1.62 -7.97 65.95
CA SER A 93 0.93 -8.72 64.90
C SER A 93 0.15 -7.79 63.95
N LEU A 94 -0.46 -6.72 64.45
CA LEU A 94 -1.17 -5.74 63.63
C LEU A 94 -0.20 -4.92 62.78
N CYS A 95 0.92 -4.48 63.34
CA CYS A 95 1.97 -3.75 62.63
C CYS A 95 2.54 -4.59 61.48
N THR A 96 2.85 -5.87 61.73
CA THR A 96 3.34 -6.77 60.68
C THR A 96 2.29 -7.00 59.59
N GLY A 97 1.01 -7.18 59.95
CA GLY A 97 -0.10 -7.24 58.99
C GLY A 97 -0.27 -5.96 58.17
N ALA A 98 -0.14 -4.78 58.81
CA ALA A 98 -0.20 -3.49 58.14
C ALA A 98 0.97 -3.29 57.16
N GLU A 99 2.19 -3.68 57.53
CA GLU A 99 3.34 -3.66 56.63
C GLU A 99 3.14 -4.58 55.42
N GLN A 100 2.62 -5.79 55.63
CA GLN A 100 2.28 -6.71 54.54
C GLN A 100 1.23 -6.12 53.61
N LEU A 101 0.19 -5.48 54.17
CA LEU A 101 -0.85 -4.80 53.39
C LEU A 101 -0.27 -3.65 52.55
N ILE A 102 0.62 -2.84 53.12
CA ILE A 102 1.29 -1.74 52.39
C ILE A 102 2.14 -2.30 51.26
N ARG A 103 2.89 -3.39 51.49
CA ARG A 103 3.67 -4.06 50.43
C ARG A 103 2.76 -4.61 49.34
N ALA A 104 1.67 -5.27 49.70
CA ALA A 104 0.70 -5.80 48.75
C ALA A 104 0.07 -4.69 47.89
N ARG A 105 -0.37 -3.58 48.50
CA ARG A 105 -0.89 -2.41 47.76
C ARG A 105 0.14 -1.80 46.83
N ARG A 106 1.41 -1.75 47.23
CA ARG A 106 2.48 -1.24 46.37
C ARG A 106 2.71 -2.16 45.17
N VAL A 107 2.64 -3.47 45.36
CA VAL A 107 2.70 -4.45 44.27
C VAL A 107 1.49 -4.29 43.35
N GLU A 108 0.29 -4.15 43.90
CA GLU A 108 -0.94 -3.91 43.14
C GLU A 108 -0.84 -2.65 42.27
N LEU A 109 -0.38 -1.52 42.84
CA LEU A 109 -0.15 -0.27 42.10
C LEU A 109 0.89 -0.43 40.99
N ASN A 110 1.98 -1.15 41.27
CA ASN A 110 3.01 -1.43 40.27
C ASN A 110 2.46 -2.31 39.14
N ILE A 111 1.62 -3.31 39.46
CA ILE A 111 0.95 -4.16 38.48
C ILE A 111 -0.02 -3.33 37.64
N ALA A 112 -0.88 -2.53 38.25
CA ALA A 112 -1.84 -1.66 37.55
C ALA A 112 -1.12 -0.69 36.59
N ALA A 113 -0.06 -0.02 37.06
CA ALA A 113 0.75 0.87 36.22
C ALA A 113 1.47 0.14 35.07
N THR A 114 1.79 -1.15 35.26
CA THR A 114 2.39 -1.97 34.20
C THR A 114 1.35 -2.37 33.16
N ILE A 115 0.14 -2.72 33.59
CA ILE A 115 -0.98 -3.04 32.71
C ILE A 115 -1.31 -1.84 31.83
N GLU A 116 -1.50 -0.64 32.40
CA GLU A 116 -1.78 0.58 31.64
C GLU A 116 -0.69 0.87 30.58
N LYS A 117 0.58 0.68 30.94
CA LYS A 117 1.71 0.87 30.00
C LYS A 117 1.72 -0.19 28.91
N MET A 118 1.43 -1.46 29.22
CA MET A 118 1.31 -2.53 28.21
C MET A 118 0.13 -2.29 27.27
N GLU A 119 -1.02 -1.87 27.79
CA GLU A 119 -2.20 -1.53 27.00
C GLU A 119 -1.93 -0.38 26.02
N LEU A 120 -1.11 0.60 26.39
CA LEU A 120 -0.69 1.65 25.48
C LEU A 120 0.22 1.14 24.34
N CYS A 121 1.08 0.17 24.62
CA CYS A 121 2.06 -0.35 23.66
C CYS A 121 1.47 -1.42 22.71
N LEU A 122 0.46 -2.16 23.16
CA LEU A 122 -0.12 -3.30 22.44
C LEU A 122 -0.67 -2.92 21.04
N PRO A 123 -1.42 -1.82 20.87
CA PRO A 123 -1.90 -1.39 19.56
C PRO A 123 -0.76 -1.03 18.60
N VAL A 124 0.34 -0.46 19.10
CA VAL A 124 1.51 -0.09 18.28
C VAL A 124 2.18 -1.35 17.73
N LEU A 125 2.36 -2.37 18.57
CA LEU A 125 2.97 -3.63 18.14
C LEU A 125 2.08 -4.41 17.16
N ILE A 126 0.76 -4.43 17.40
CA ILE A 126 -0.19 -5.09 16.50
C ILE A 126 -0.28 -4.38 15.15
N THR A 127 -0.32 -3.04 15.14
CA THR A 127 -0.36 -2.27 13.89
C THR A 127 0.95 -2.38 13.13
N TYR A 128 2.09 -2.41 13.81
CA TYR A 128 3.40 -2.62 13.20
C TYR A 128 3.58 -4.05 12.64
N SER A 129 3.08 -5.09 13.33
CA SER A 129 3.10 -6.46 12.78
C SER A 129 2.17 -6.58 11.57
N LYS A 130 1.01 -5.93 11.61
CA LYS A 130 0.08 -5.83 10.48
C LYS A 130 0.73 -5.10 9.30
N LEU A 131 1.47 -4.02 9.54
CA LEU A 131 2.22 -3.30 8.51
C LEU A 131 3.22 -4.22 7.81
N LYS A 132 4.04 -4.97 8.57
CA LYS A 132 4.99 -5.94 7.99
C LYS A 132 4.30 -6.99 7.13
N SER A 133 3.22 -7.59 7.64
CA SER A 133 2.43 -8.56 6.88
C SER A 133 1.82 -7.97 5.60
N GLN A 134 1.38 -6.72 5.63
CA GLN A 134 0.83 -6.04 4.44
C GLN A 134 1.89 -5.72 3.39
N VAL A 135 3.11 -5.38 3.81
CA VAL A 135 4.26 -5.18 2.92
C VAL A 135 4.64 -6.50 2.25
N GLU A 136 4.73 -7.60 3.01
CA GLU A 136 5.00 -8.95 2.48
C GLU A 136 3.92 -9.40 1.48
N ALA A 137 2.65 -9.09 1.76
CA ALA A 137 1.54 -9.40 0.86
C ALA A 137 1.45 -8.48 -0.38
N LYS A 138 2.43 -7.60 -0.61
CA LYS A 138 2.45 -6.58 -1.68
C LYS A 138 1.21 -5.68 -1.69
N ARG A 139 0.57 -5.48 -0.54
CA ARG A 139 -0.58 -4.58 -0.36
C ARG A 139 -0.08 -3.21 0.09
N TYR A 140 0.60 -2.52 -0.82
CA TYR A 140 1.28 -1.25 -0.52
C TYR A 140 0.34 -0.14 -0.05
N TYR A 141 -0.89 -0.08 -0.54
CA TYR A 141 -1.84 0.97 -0.14
C TYR A 141 -2.34 0.82 1.32
N PRO A 142 -2.89 -0.34 1.74
CA PRO A 142 -3.17 -0.58 3.15
C PRO A 142 -1.92 -0.36 4.03
N ALA A 143 -0.75 -0.79 3.54
CA ALA A 143 0.51 -0.62 4.25
C ALA A 143 0.84 0.85 4.49
N LEU A 144 0.79 1.71 3.46
CA LEU A 144 1.02 3.16 3.60
C LEU A 144 0.05 3.82 4.57
N LYS A 145 -1.25 3.46 4.51
CA LYS A 145 -2.25 3.98 5.45
C LYS A 145 -1.98 3.53 6.89
N THR A 146 -1.60 2.27 7.10
CA THR A 146 -1.21 1.79 8.43
C THR A 146 0.08 2.43 8.92
N LEU A 147 1.02 2.73 8.01
CA LEU A 147 2.27 3.41 8.32
C LEU A 147 2.02 4.86 8.76
N GLU A 148 1.15 5.60 8.06
CA GLU A 148 0.72 6.94 8.48
C GLU A 148 -0.02 6.93 9.81
N GLN A 149 -0.84 5.90 10.07
CA GLN A 149 -1.51 5.73 11.37
C GLN A 149 -0.49 5.48 12.50
N VAL A 150 0.55 4.69 12.24
CA VAL A 150 1.63 4.45 13.20
C VAL A 150 2.43 5.73 13.45
N GLU A 151 2.76 6.49 12.41
CA GLU A 151 3.58 7.71 12.47
C GLU A 151 2.83 8.87 13.15
N ASN A 152 1.59 9.14 12.76
CA ASN A 152 0.86 10.34 13.21
C ASN A 152 0.06 10.14 14.50
N VAL A 153 -0.40 8.92 14.79
CA VAL A 153 -1.31 8.67 15.93
C VAL A 153 -0.63 7.91 17.06
N LEU A 154 0.23 6.94 16.72
CA LEU A 154 0.74 5.98 17.70
C LEU A 154 2.14 6.35 18.21
N LEU A 155 3.03 6.86 17.36
CA LEU A 155 4.38 7.28 17.75
C LEU A 155 4.41 8.43 18.77
N PRO A 156 3.57 9.48 18.67
CA PRO A 156 3.55 10.57 19.66
C PRO A 156 3.11 10.12 21.06
N ARG A 157 2.39 8.99 21.16
CA ARG A 157 1.89 8.45 22.43
C ARG A 157 2.93 7.59 23.15
N VAL A 158 3.92 7.05 22.43
CA VAL A 158 4.83 6.01 22.94
C VAL A 158 6.32 6.43 22.80
N THR A 159 6.56 7.71 22.53
CA THR A 159 7.88 8.35 22.41
C THR A 159 8.91 8.06 23.52
N PRO A 160 8.56 7.83 24.81
CA PRO A 160 9.59 7.59 25.83
C PRO A 160 10.29 6.22 25.75
N TYR A 161 9.84 5.27 24.92
CA TYR A 161 10.44 3.94 24.87
C TYR A 161 11.52 3.79 23.78
N LYS A 162 12.66 3.16 24.13
CA LYS A 162 13.79 2.93 23.21
C LYS A 162 13.43 2.12 21.96
N TRP A 163 12.50 1.16 22.07
CA TRP A 163 12.07 0.37 20.91
C TRP A 163 11.26 1.19 19.89
N CYS A 164 10.62 2.29 20.31
CA CYS A 164 9.96 3.21 19.39
C CYS A 164 10.96 3.97 18.51
N ALA A 165 12.19 4.19 19.00
CA ALA A 165 13.25 4.78 18.18
C ALA A 165 13.67 3.84 17.03
N HIS A 166 13.67 2.52 17.27
CA HIS A 166 13.90 1.54 16.20
C HIS A 166 12.77 1.59 15.16
N ILE A 167 11.51 1.59 15.59
CA ILE A 167 10.36 1.70 14.66
C ILE A 167 10.39 3.02 13.88
N ALA A 168 10.70 4.14 14.53
CA ALA A 168 10.83 5.44 13.88
C ALA A 168 11.95 5.46 12.82
N THR A 169 13.03 4.71 13.05
CA THR A 169 14.13 4.55 12.07
C THR A 169 13.74 3.62 10.92
N ASP A 170 12.90 2.62 11.19
CA ASP A 170 12.44 1.64 10.21
C ASP A 170 11.32 2.17 9.31
N ILE A 171 10.50 3.12 9.77
CA ILE A 171 9.43 3.74 8.96
C ILE A 171 9.93 4.35 7.64
N PRO A 172 10.96 5.22 7.62
CA PRO A 172 11.47 5.78 6.37
C PRO A 172 12.09 4.71 5.46
N ARG A 173 12.69 3.66 6.04
CA ARG A 173 13.21 2.51 5.27
C ARG A 173 12.08 1.75 4.60
N LEU A 174 11.01 1.41 5.33
CA LEU A 174 9.83 0.75 4.78
C LEU A 174 9.14 1.60 3.71
N ARG A 175 9.12 2.93 3.88
CA ARG A 175 8.61 3.86 2.86
C ARG A 175 9.43 3.79 1.58
N GLN A 176 10.76 3.76 1.71
CA GLN A 176 11.68 3.61 0.58
C GLN A 176 11.57 2.21 -0.07
N ASP A 177 11.46 1.14 0.71
CA ASP A 177 11.28 -0.22 0.21
C ASP A 177 9.97 -0.36 -0.59
N ILE A 178 8.87 0.23 -0.10
CA ILE A 178 7.59 0.28 -0.83
C ILE A 178 7.75 1.07 -2.13
N GLN A 179 8.49 2.18 -2.10
CA GLN A 179 8.74 2.99 -3.29
C GLN A 179 9.56 2.20 -4.32
N ASP A 180 10.65 1.57 -3.92
CA ASP A 180 11.53 0.78 -4.79
C ASP A 180 10.80 -0.44 -5.36
N ALA A 181 9.98 -1.12 -4.55
CA ALA A 181 9.15 -2.22 -5.01
C ALA A 181 8.09 -1.75 -6.03
N SER A 182 7.46 -0.59 -5.80
CA SER A 182 6.53 -0.01 -6.79
C SER A 182 7.24 0.36 -8.09
N MET A 183 8.46 0.91 -8.02
CA MET A 183 9.25 1.23 -9.21
C MET A 183 9.76 -0.01 -9.95
N ALA A 184 9.98 -1.13 -9.25
CA ALA A 184 10.23 -2.43 -9.88
C ALA A 184 8.99 -2.94 -10.63
N ASP A 185 7.82 -2.95 -9.98
CA ASP A 185 6.56 -3.34 -10.61
C ASP A 185 6.25 -2.46 -11.84
N LEU A 186 6.58 -1.17 -11.80
CA LEU A 186 6.47 -0.27 -12.95
C LEU A 186 7.42 -0.66 -14.09
N ARG A 187 8.68 -0.99 -13.79
CA ARG A 187 9.66 -1.40 -14.81
C ARG A 187 9.21 -2.67 -15.53
N ASP A 188 8.70 -3.65 -14.77
CA ASP A 188 8.14 -4.88 -15.32
C ASP A 188 6.90 -4.58 -16.18
N PHE A 189 6.03 -3.67 -15.72
CA PHE A 189 4.90 -3.18 -16.51
C PHE A 189 5.36 -2.53 -17.83
N LEU A 190 6.35 -1.63 -17.80
CA LEU A 190 6.88 -0.97 -18.99
C LEU A 190 7.49 -1.95 -19.99
N GLU A 191 8.09 -3.04 -19.52
CA GLU A 191 8.58 -4.12 -20.39
C GLU A 191 7.43 -4.94 -20.99
N ASN A 192 6.42 -5.28 -20.19
CA ASN A 192 5.25 -6.02 -20.65
C ASN A 192 4.44 -5.22 -21.68
N VAL A 193 4.23 -3.92 -21.43
CA VAL A 193 3.58 -3.01 -22.39
C VAL A 193 4.33 -2.98 -23.72
N ARG A 194 5.67 -2.99 -23.69
CA ARG A 194 6.48 -3.02 -24.91
C ARG A 194 6.24 -4.30 -25.73
N LYS A 195 6.08 -5.45 -25.08
CA LYS A 195 5.81 -6.74 -25.74
C LYS A 195 4.37 -6.81 -26.29
N LEU A 196 3.41 -6.22 -25.59
CA LEU A 196 1.99 -6.22 -25.96
C LEU A 196 1.64 -5.13 -26.99
N SER A 197 2.43 -4.06 -27.10
CA SER A 197 2.20 -2.95 -28.03
C SER A 197 1.93 -3.40 -29.48
N PRO A 198 2.74 -4.28 -30.11
CA PRO A 198 2.45 -4.75 -31.47
C PRO A 198 1.13 -5.54 -31.58
N GLN A 199 0.73 -6.26 -30.52
CA GLN A 199 -0.53 -7.01 -30.51
C GLN A 199 -1.73 -6.07 -30.44
N VAL A 200 -1.64 -5.02 -29.63
CA VAL A 200 -2.65 -3.96 -29.52
C VAL A 200 -2.83 -3.26 -30.87
N GLY A 201 -1.73 -2.90 -31.54
CA GLY A 201 -1.79 -2.30 -32.87
C GLY A 201 -2.38 -3.22 -33.93
N ALA A 202 -2.04 -4.52 -33.91
CA ALA A 202 -2.62 -5.50 -34.82
C ALA A 202 -4.14 -5.66 -34.61
N MET A 203 -4.59 -5.63 -33.36
CA MET A 203 -6.01 -5.72 -33.00
C MET A 203 -6.77 -4.47 -33.44
N ALA A 204 -6.19 -3.28 -33.24
CA ALA A 204 -6.77 -2.02 -33.71
C ALA A 204 -6.90 -1.98 -35.25
N MET A 205 -5.85 -2.38 -35.97
CA MET A 205 -5.88 -2.48 -37.44
C MET A 205 -6.95 -3.47 -37.92
N LYS A 206 -7.07 -4.63 -37.25
CA LYS A 206 -8.11 -5.61 -37.58
C LYS A 206 -9.52 -5.07 -37.32
N GLN A 207 -9.74 -4.38 -36.21
CA GLN A 207 -11.03 -3.74 -35.91
C GLN A 207 -11.38 -2.68 -36.95
N THR A 208 -10.44 -1.82 -37.34
CA THR A 208 -10.69 -0.81 -38.39
C THR A 208 -10.92 -1.46 -39.75
N GLN A 209 -10.23 -2.55 -40.09
CA GLN A 209 -10.47 -3.30 -41.32
C GLN A 209 -11.89 -3.90 -41.33
N GLU A 210 -12.34 -4.45 -40.20
CA GLU A 210 -13.71 -4.95 -40.05
C GLU A 210 -14.73 -3.80 -40.13
N MET A 211 -14.45 -2.62 -39.58
CA MET A 211 -15.31 -1.44 -39.71
C MET A 211 -15.40 -0.94 -41.16
N LEU A 212 -14.27 -0.88 -41.89
CA LEU A 212 -14.26 -0.52 -43.31
C LEU A 212 -15.02 -1.55 -44.15
N ASN A 213 -14.77 -2.84 -43.93
CA ASN A 213 -15.47 -3.92 -44.62
C ASN A 213 -16.97 -3.90 -44.31
N ARG A 214 -17.37 -3.60 -43.07
CA ARG A 214 -18.78 -3.42 -42.70
C ARG A 214 -19.38 -2.17 -43.35
N SER A 215 -18.65 -1.06 -43.43
CA SER A 215 -19.11 0.15 -44.13
C SER A 215 -19.35 -0.13 -45.62
N LEU A 216 -18.38 -0.77 -46.29
CA LEU A 216 -18.49 -1.21 -47.69
C LEU A 216 -19.63 -2.23 -47.88
N ALA A 217 -19.75 -3.23 -47.01
CA ALA A 217 -20.81 -4.22 -47.06
C ALA A 217 -22.20 -3.64 -46.75
N ASN A 218 -22.29 -2.64 -45.87
CA ASN A 218 -23.53 -1.93 -45.55
C ASN A 218 -23.94 -1.00 -46.70
N ILE A 219 -22.98 -0.39 -47.42
CA ILE A 219 -23.25 0.38 -48.64
C ILE A 219 -23.76 -0.54 -49.76
N VAL A 220 -23.21 -1.76 -49.88
CA VAL A 220 -23.67 -2.78 -50.84
C VAL A 220 -25.03 -3.41 -50.43
N LYS A 221 -25.26 -3.64 -49.12
CA LYS A 221 -26.53 -4.19 -48.59
C LYS A 221 -27.67 -3.18 -48.51
N ASN A 222 -27.39 -1.87 -48.36
CA ASN A 222 -28.42 -0.81 -48.40
C ASN A 222 -29.08 -0.66 -49.78
N LYS A 223 -28.61 -1.41 -50.79
CA LYS A 223 -29.31 -1.57 -52.08
C LYS A 223 -30.28 -2.76 -52.10
N LYS A 224 -30.37 -3.61 -51.05
CA LYS A 224 -31.23 -4.81 -51.11
C LYS A 224 -31.93 -5.30 -49.84
N ASP A 225 -31.57 -4.97 -48.61
CA ASP A 225 -32.47 -5.29 -47.47
C ASP A 225 -32.10 -4.63 -46.14
N GLY A 226 -33.12 -4.15 -45.43
CA GLY A 226 -33.01 -3.54 -44.12
C GLY A 226 -32.97 -4.58 -43.00
N GLY A 227 -31.79 -4.83 -42.43
CA GLY A 227 -31.64 -5.74 -41.29
C GLY A 227 -30.47 -5.34 -40.41
N ARG A 228 -30.75 -4.68 -39.28
CA ARG A 228 -29.78 -4.35 -38.23
C ARG A 228 -29.45 -5.60 -37.40
N GLY A 229 -28.30 -6.20 -37.63
CA GLY A 229 -27.67 -7.16 -36.71
C GLY A 229 -26.64 -6.45 -35.84
N GLN A 230 -26.90 -6.36 -34.53
CA GLN A 230 -25.86 -6.05 -33.54
C GLN A 230 -24.94 -7.26 -33.44
N ALA A 231 -23.69 -7.12 -33.88
CA ALA A 231 -22.64 -8.11 -33.68
C ALA A 231 -21.68 -7.59 -32.61
N GLU A 232 -21.53 -8.37 -31.56
CA GLU A 232 -20.70 -8.13 -30.37
C GLU A 232 -19.33 -7.56 -30.76
N ALA A 233 -19.05 -6.35 -30.28
CA ALA A 233 -17.73 -5.76 -30.39
C ALA A 233 -16.79 -6.57 -29.49
N GLY A 234 -15.76 -7.19 -30.08
CA GLY A 234 -14.69 -7.82 -29.31
C GLY A 234 -14.03 -6.83 -28.35
N PRO A 235 -13.23 -7.32 -27.37
CA PRO A 235 -12.63 -6.48 -26.34
C PRO A 235 -11.88 -5.30 -26.96
N ALA A 236 -11.95 -4.14 -26.32
CA ALA A 236 -11.30 -2.97 -26.84
C ALA A 236 -9.77 -3.16 -26.78
N PRO A 237 -8.97 -2.65 -27.75
CA PRO A 237 -7.53 -2.93 -27.81
C PRO A 237 -6.75 -2.55 -26.55
N HIS A 238 -7.28 -1.62 -25.75
CA HIS A 238 -6.70 -1.20 -24.47
C HIS A 238 -6.95 -2.18 -23.31
N GLU A 239 -7.97 -3.05 -23.38
CA GLU A 239 -8.30 -4.04 -22.34
C GLU A 239 -7.32 -5.22 -22.28
N VAL A 240 -6.46 -5.35 -23.30
CA VAL A 240 -5.39 -6.35 -23.36
C VAL A 240 -4.27 -6.05 -22.34
N VAL A 241 -4.18 -4.80 -21.88
CA VAL A 241 -3.12 -4.34 -20.96
C VAL A 241 -3.71 -4.04 -19.59
N ASP A 242 -3.19 -4.68 -18.55
CA ASP A 242 -3.53 -4.34 -17.17
C ASP A 242 -2.74 -3.10 -16.72
N PHE A 243 -3.41 -1.96 -16.64
CA PHE A 243 -2.83 -0.70 -16.16
C PHE A 243 -2.79 -0.59 -14.62
N SER A 244 -3.27 -1.60 -13.87
CA SER A 244 -3.27 -1.60 -12.40
C SER A 244 -1.91 -1.28 -11.78
N PRO A 245 -0.76 -1.81 -12.26
CA PRO A 245 0.55 -1.47 -11.72
C PRO A 245 0.90 0.01 -11.88
N LEU A 246 0.55 0.61 -13.01
CA LEU A 246 0.79 2.03 -13.30
C LEU A 246 -0.01 2.93 -12.36
N TYR A 247 -1.32 2.67 -12.21
CA TYR A 247 -2.17 3.46 -11.31
C TYR A 247 -1.76 3.29 -9.84
N ARG A 248 -1.36 2.08 -9.42
CA ARG A 248 -0.83 1.85 -8.08
C ARG A 248 0.42 2.67 -7.83
N CYS A 249 1.36 2.69 -8.77
CA CYS A 249 2.59 3.48 -8.63
C CYS A 249 2.32 4.99 -8.62
N LEU A 250 1.44 5.48 -9.50
CA LEU A 250 1.01 6.87 -9.52
C LEU A 250 0.39 7.27 -8.16
N HIS A 251 -0.48 6.43 -7.63
CA HIS A 251 -1.17 6.73 -6.38
C HIS A 251 -0.21 6.72 -5.20
N ILE A 252 0.72 5.75 -5.13
CA ILE A 252 1.77 5.70 -4.11
C ILE A 252 2.61 6.98 -4.15
N HIS A 253 3.07 7.41 -5.33
CA HIS A 253 3.88 8.64 -5.47
C HIS A 253 3.08 9.92 -5.17
N THR A 254 1.76 9.91 -5.42
CA THR A 254 0.86 11.00 -5.01
C THR A 254 0.76 11.09 -3.49
N VAL A 255 0.58 9.96 -2.78
CA VAL A 255 0.54 9.92 -1.30
C VAL A 255 1.89 10.34 -0.70
N LEU A 256 3.00 10.01 -1.36
CA LEU A 256 4.35 10.41 -0.94
C LEU A 256 4.70 11.87 -1.28
N GLY A 257 3.85 12.60 -2.02
CA GLY A 257 4.11 13.98 -2.45
C GLY A 257 5.16 14.13 -3.55
N ALA A 258 5.59 13.03 -4.19
CA ALA A 258 6.61 12.99 -5.23
C ALA A 258 6.04 12.69 -6.63
N SER A 259 4.78 13.10 -6.89
CA SER A 259 4.08 12.81 -8.15
C SER A 259 4.74 13.46 -9.37
N ALA A 260 5.30 14.67 -9.24
CA ALA A 260 5.97 15.37 -10.34
C ALA A 260 7.18 14.59 -10.86
N HIS A 261 8.05 14.13 -9.95
CA HIS A 261 9.23 13.32 -10.31
C HIS A 261 8.83 12.01 -10.99
N PHE A 262 7.74 11.38 -10.54
CA PHE A 262 7.21 10.17 -11.16
C PHE A 262 6.71 10.43 -12.60
N VAL A 263 5.97 11.53 -12.81
CA VAL A 263 5.49 11.91 -14.13
C VAL A 263 6.66 12.18 -15.08
N ASP A 264 7.69 12.88 -14.62
CA ASP A 264 8.89 13.15 -15.41
C ASP A 264 9.64 11.86 -15.76
N TYR A 265 9.81 10.95 -14.79
CA TYR A 265 10.42 9.64 -15.01
C TYR A 265 9.64 8.82 -16.05
N TYR A 266 8.32 8.72 -15.89
CA TYR A 266 7.46 7.99 -16.83
C TYR A 266 7.57 8.57 -18.25
N ARG A 267 7.47 9.89 -18.39
CA ARG A 267 7.59 10.57 -19.69
C ARG A 267 8.96 10.38 -20.33
N ALA A 268 10.04 10.42 -19.53
CA ALA A 268 11.40 10.17 -20.01
C ALA A 268 11.56 8.74 -20.55
N GLN A 269 11.08 7.74 -19.80
CA GLN A 269 11.14 6.33 -20.20
C GLN A 269 10.30 6.07 -21.46
N ARG A 270 9.07 6.58 -21.52
CA ARG A 270 8.21 6.41 -22.70
C ARG A 270 8.74 7.15 -23.93
N ARG A 271 9.39 8.31 -23.78
CA ARG A 271 10.11 8.97 -24.90
C ARG A 271 11.25 8.10 -25.43
N GLN A 272 12.01 7.44 -24.56
CA GLN A 272 13.07 6.52 -24.98
C GLN A 272 12.49 5.30 -25.70
N GLN A 273 11.38 4.74 -25.19
CA GLN A 273 10.69 3.64 -25.85
C GLN A 273 10.11 4.04 -27.21
N ALA A 274 9.52 5.22 -27.34
CA ALA A 274 9.03 5.75 -28.62
C ALA A 274 10.16 5.83 -29.66
N ARG A 275 11.33 6.36 -29.27
CA ARG A 275 12.52 6.40 -30.14
C ARG A 275 12.94 5.02 -30.62
N LEU A 276 12.89 4.01 -29.76
CA LEU A 276 13.26 2.64 -30.12
C LEU A 276 12.24 1.98 -31.05
N VAL A 277 10.96 2.33 -30.95
CA VAL A 277 9.90 1.80 -31.83
C VAL A 277 9.95 2.42 -33.23
N ILE A 278 10.41 3.67 -33.35
CA ILE A 278 10.56 4.37 -34.63
C ILE A 278 11.73 3.80 -35.47
N ILE A 279 12.75 3.22 -34.84
CA ILE A 279 13.89 2.66 -35.56
C ILE A 279 13.53 1.23 -36.01
N PRO A 280 13.54 0.94 -37.32
CA PRO A 280 13.27 -0.41 -37.81
C PRO A 280 14.34 -1.38 -37.32
N THR A 281 13.92 -2.49 -36.70
CA THR A 281 14.85 -3.54 -36.20
C THR A 281 15.23 -4.57 -37.26
N ALA A 282 14.51 -4.60 -38.38
CA ALA A 282 14.72 -5.51 -39.49
C ALA A 282 14.62 -4.75 -40.82
N ASN A 283 15.16 -5.36 -41.87
CA ASN A 283 14.94 -4.92 -43.24
C ASN A 283 13.43 -4.91 -43.52
N LEU A 284 12.87 -3.70 -43.65
CA LEU A 284 11.46 -3.49 -43.96
C LEU A 284 11.07 -4.06 -45.34
N HIS A 285 12.03 -4.19 -46.26
CA HIS A 285 11.78 -4.63 -47.64
C HIS A 285 11.64 -6.15 -47.82
N ASP A 286 12.07 -6.97 -46.85
CA ASP A 286 12.16 -8.43 -47.02
C ASP A 286 10.78 -9.12 -46.90
N SER A 287 9.82 -8.55 -46.17
CA SER A 287 8.51 -9.18 -45.99
C SER A 287 7.41 -8.19 -45.62
N ILE A 288 6.21 -8.38 -46.21
CA ILE A 288 4.97 -7.69 -45.82
C ILE A 288 4.71 -7.83 -44.31
N GLN A 289 5.05 -8.98 -43.72
CA GLN A 289 4.83 -9.22 -42.29
C GLN A 289 5.75 -8.36 -41.42
N SER A 290 6.98 -8.11 -41.86
CA SER A 290 7.93 -7.22 -41.17
C SER A 290 7.40 -5.78 -41.13
N MET A 291 6.90 -5.29 -42.27
CA MET A 291 6.28 -3.96 -42.36
C MET A 291 5.00 -3.87 -41.52
N LYS A 292 4.12 -4.87 -41.58
CA LYS A 292 2.91 -4.94 -40.75
C LYS A 292 3.26 -4.89 -39.26
N ASN A 293 4.22 -5.69 -38.82
CA ASN A 293 4.65 -5.72 -37.42
C ASN A 293 5.23 -4.37 -36.97
N TYR A 294 5.99 -3.70 -37.83
CA TYR A 294 6.53 -2.36 -37.58
C TYR A 294 5.43 -1.30 -37.43
N LEU A 295 4.47 -1.25 -38.37
CA LEU A 295 3.33 -0.33 -38.30
C LEU A 295 2.46 -0.61 -37.07
N ASN A 296 2.19 -1.88 -36.77
CA ASN A 296 1.45 -2.29 -35.59
C ASN A 296 2.16 -1.90 -34.28
N ALA A 297 3.49 -1.99 -34.23
CA ALA A 297 4.26 -1.62 -33.05
C ALA A 297 4.16 -0.11 -32.75
N ILE A 298 4.27 0.73 -33.79
CA ILE A 298 4.09 2.18 -33.68
C ILE A 298 2.66 2.51 -33.25
N LEU A 299 1.66 1.97 -33.98
CA LEU A 299 0.26 2.25 -33.71
C LEU A 299 -0.15 1.84 -32.29
N GLY A 300 0.23 0.64 -31.86
CA GLY A 300 -0.08 0.15 -30.52
C GLY A 300 0.52 0.99 -29.41
N PHE A 301 1.71 1.58 -29.62
CA PHE A 301 2.33 2.45 -28.62
C PHE A 301 1.48 3.71 -28.40
N PHE A 302 1.07 4.36 -29.48
CA PHE A 302 0.30 5.61 -29.41
C PHE A 302 -1.16 5.40 -28.98
N ILE A 303 -1.79 4.29 -29.35
CA ILE A 303 -3.14 3.94 -28.84
C ILE A 303 -3.13 3.76 -27.32
N LEU A 304 -2.10 3.11 -26.78
CA LEU A 304 -1.96 2.95 -25.32
C LEU A 304 -1.73 4.29 -24.62
N GLU A 305 -0.93 5.18 -25.21
CA GLU A 305 -0.73 6.54 -24.67
C GLU A 305 -1.99 7.40 -24.76
N GLU A 306 -2.78 7.26 -25.83
CA GLU A 306 -4.05 7.97 -25.95
C GLU A 306 -5.05 7.50 -24.89
N HIS A 307 -5.12 6.20 -24.62
CA HIS A 307 -5.94 5.67 -23.52
C HIS A 307 -5.51 6.23 -22.15
N LEU A 308 -4.21 6.47 -21.96
CA LEU A 308 -3.68 7.10 -20.76
C LEU A 308 -4.01 8.59 -20.65
N ILE A 309 -4.35 9.29 -21.74
CA ILE A 309 -4.90 10.66 -21.66
C ILE A 309 -6.23 10.63 -20.92
N THR A 310 -7.10 9.66 -21.20
CA THR A 310 -8.43 9.56 -20.60
C THR A 310 -8.37 9.02 -19.17
N THR A 311 -7.49 8.05 -18.90
CA THR A 311 -7.48 7.31 -17.63
C THR A 311 -6.35 7.71 -16.68
N GLY A 312 -5.31 8.38 -17.18
CA GLY A 312 -4.06 8.63 -16.44
C GLY A 312 -4.07 9.86 -15.53
N GLY A 313 -5.22 10.49 -15.26
CA GLY A 313 -5.34 11.55 -14.25
C GLY A 313 -4.32 12.69 -14.37
N GLY A 314 -3.86 13.01 -15.59
CA GLY A 314 -2.85 14.06 -15.85
C GLY A 314 -1.40 13.57 -16.00
N LEU A 315 -1.10 12.27 -15.93
CA LEU A 315 0.23 11.71 -16.26
C LEU A 315 0.70 12.16 -17.65
N VAL A 316 -0.20 12.06 -18.63
CA VAL A 316 0.06 12.28 -20.04
C VAL A 316 -0.85 13.41 -20.52
N SER A 317 -0.26 14.51 -21.01
CA SER A 317 -1.03 15.59 -21.64
C SER A 317 -1.21 15.30 -23.13
N LYS A 318 -2.34 15.78 -23.69
CA LYS A 318 -2.59 15.69 -25.13
C LYS A 318 -1.48 16.34 -25.95
N GLU A 319 -0.94 17.46 -25.48
CA GLU A 319 0.18 18.18 -26.10
C GLU A 319 1.45 17.32 -26.17
N TRP A 320 1.79 16.61 -25.09
CA TRP A 320 2.97 15.76 -25.04
C TRP A 320 2.86 14.56 -25.99
N VAL A 321 1.67 13.95 -26.10
CA VAL A 321 1.44 12.85 -27.05
C VAL A 321 1.57 13.36 -28.48
N LEU A 322 0.98 14.51 -28.80
CA LEU A 322 1.08 15.11 -30.13
C LEU A 322 2.52 15.50 -30.50
N GLU A 323 3.30 16.03 -29.56
CA GLU A 323 4.72 16.34 -29.75
C GLU A 323 5.51 15.06 -30.08
N THR A 324 5.34 14.02 -29.27
CA THR A 324 6.03 12.73 -29.45
C THR A 324 5.59 12.02 -30.73
N TRP A 325 4.30 12.14 -31.08
CA TRP A 325 3.71 11.61 -32.30
C TRP A 325 4.28 12.29 -33.54
N SER A 326 4.38 13.63 -33.56
CA SER A 326 4.90 14.37 -34.72
C SER A 326 6.30 13.90 -35.13
N GLY A 327 7.19 13.67 -34.16
CA GLY A 327 8.51 13.09 -34.40
C GLY A 327 8.44 11.63 -34.87
N ALA A 328 7.52 10.84 -34.31
CA ALA A 328 7.36 9.44 -34.67
C ALA A 328 6.82 9.23 -36.08
N VAL A 329 5.80 9.99 -36.52
CA VAL A 329 5.26 9.88 -37.88
C VAL A 329 6.27 10.33 -38.91
N SER A 330 7.01 11.40 -38.64
CA SER A 330 8.06 11.87 -39.54
C SER A 330 9.16 10.81 -39.71
N GLY A 331 9.64 10.22 -38.60
CA GLY A 331 10.63 9.13 -38.64
C GLY A 331 10.10 7.85 -39.30
N ALA A 332 8.83 7.49 -39.05
CA ALA A 332 8.19 6.35 -39.67
C ALA A 332 8.00 6.56 -41.18
N ALA A 333 7.55 7.75 -41.61
CA ALA A 333 7.40 8.10 -43.02
C ALA A 333 8.74 8.06 -43.74
N GLN A 334 9.83 8.56 -43.13
CA GLN A 334 11.16 8.49 -43.71
C GLN A 334 11.67 7.05 -43.84
N SER A 335 11.41 6.21 -42.84
CA SER A 335 11.80 4.78 -42.87
C SER A 335 10.98 3.98 -43.88
N LEU A 336 9.71 4.32 -44.05
CA LEU A 336 8.87 3.73 -45.08
C LEU A 336 9.31 4.20 -46.47
N ARG A 337 9.65 5.48 -46.64
CA ARG A 337 10.17 6.05 -47.90
C ARG A 337 11.43 5.32 -48.39
N SER A 338 12.38 5.08 -47.50
CA SER A 338 13.60 4.34 -47.84
C SER A 338 13.29 2.86 -48.14
N ALA A 339 12.36 2.25 -47.41
CA ALA A 339 11.92 0.88 -47.70
C ALA A 339 11.20 0.77 -49.05
N THR A 340 10.37 1.75 -49.41
CA THR A 340 9.64 1.76 -50.69
C THR A 340 10.54 1.95 -51.88
N ALA A 341 11.60 2.76 -51.77
CA ALA A 341 12.56 2.95 -52.86
C ALA A 341 13.31 1.66 -53.23
N LEU A 342 13.46 0.73 -52.28
CA LEU A 342 14.12 -0.56 -52.49
C LEU A 342 13.17 -1.66 -53.00
N LEU A 343 11.86 -1.43 -53.01
CA LEU A 343 10.87 -2.41 -53.49
C LEU A 343 10.78 -2.37 -55.02
N THR A 344 10.95 -3.53 -55.64
CA THR A 344 10.84 -3.74 -57.10
C THR A 344 9.65 -4.63 -57.48
N ASP A 345 8.93 -5.21 -56.51
CA ASP A 345 7.76 -6.06 -56.76
C ASP A 345 6.44 -5.25 -56.67
N PRO A 346 5.68 -5.12 -57.77
CA PRO A 346 4.39 -4.43 -57.80
C PRO A 346 3.37 -4.97 -56.79
N THR A 347 3.41 -6.28 -56.48
CA THR A 347 2.43 -6.89 -55.56
C THR A 347 2.69 -6.51 -54.11
N LEU A 348 3.96 -6.45 -53.71
CA LEU A 348 4.38 -6.01 -52.37
C LEU A 348 4.09 -4.51 -52.16
N MET A 349 4.30 -3.70 -53.19
CA MET A 349 3.97 -2.26 -53.16
C MET A 349 2.47 -2.01 -52.95
N LEU A 350 1.61 -2.78 -53.62
CA LEU A 350 0.17 -2.67 -53.48
C LEU A 350 -0.31 -3.14 -52.10
N ALA A 351 0.27 -4.22 -51.57
CA ALA A 351 0.03 -4.65 -50.20
C ALA A 351 0.48 -3.59 -49.17
N LEU A 352 1.62 -2.94 -49.40
CA LEU A 352 2.13 -1.87 -48.54
C LEU A 352 1.19 -0.65 -48.56
N LYS A 353 0.76 -0.21 -49.75
CA LYS A 353 -0.24 0.83 -49.91
C LYS A 353 -1.50 0.54 -49.09
N HIS A 354 -2.04 -0.67 -49.20
CA HIS A 354 -3.22 -1.07 -48.43
C HIS A 354 -2.99 -0.98 -46.91
N ASN A 355 -1.84 -1.42 -46.40
CA ASN A 355 -1.52 -1.31 -44.98
C ASN A 355 -1.34 0.14 -44.51
N ILE A 356 -0.74 1.01 -45.33
CA ILE A 356 -0.59 2.44 -45.01
C ILE A 356 -1.96 3.15 -45.03
N LEU A 357 -2.83 2.82 -45.99
CA LEU A 357 -4.20 3.34 -46.02
C LEU A 357 -4.99 2.91 -44.78
N LEU A 358 -4.92 1.63 -44.43
CA LEU A 358 -5.56 1.11 -43.21
C LEU A 358 -5.02 1.82 -41.96
N LEU A 359 -3.71 2.05 -41.90
CA LEU A 359 -3.09 2.82 -40.82
C LEU A 359 -3.66 4.25 -40.78
N MET A 360 -3.75 4.96 -41.91
CA MET A 360 -4.33 6.30 -41.95
C MET A 360 -5.79 6.32 -41.46
N HIS A 361 -6.58 5.31 -41.80
CA HIS A 361 -7.95 5.18 -41.27
C HIS A 361 -7.95 4.92 -39.76
N THR A 362 -7.09 4.04 -39.25
CA THR A 362 -6.97 3.81 -37.79
C THR A 362 -6.60 5.10 -37.08
N LEU A 363 -5.61 5.85 -37.57
CA LEU A 363 -5.15 7.10 -36.97
C LEU A 363 -6.24 8.16 -36.94
N LYS A 364 -7.07 8.25 -37.98
CA LYS A 364 -8.25 9.12 -38.00
C LYS A 364 -9.28 8.73 -36.94
N CYS A 365 -9.52 7.44 -36.69
CA CYS A 365 -10.43 6.99 -35.63
C CYS A 365 -9.95 7.41 -34.23
N TYR A 366 -8.63 7.48 -34.04
CA TYR A 366 -7.95 7.86 -32.80
C TYR A 366 -7.59 9.37 -32.73
N GLY A 367 -8.00 10.17 -33.72
CA GLY A 367 -7.78 11.62 -33.73
C GLY A 367 -6.31 12.06 -33.81
N LEU A 368 -5.43 11.18 -34.30
CA LEU A 368 -4.00 11.47 -34.48
C LEU A 368 -3.75 12.09 -35.87
N PRO A 369 -2.96 13.18 -36.00
CA PRO A 369 -2.69 13.81 -37.29
C PRO A 369 -1.84 12.91 -38.19
N ALA A 370 -2.20 12.78 -39.46
CA ALA A 370 -1.59 11.83 -40.40
C ALA A 370 -0.86 12.52 -41.57
N ASP A 371 -0.56 13.82 -41.48
CA ASP A 371 -0.11 14.68 -42.59
C ASP A 371 1.06 14.15 -43.45
N PRO A 372 2.07 13.44 -42.92
CA PRO A 372 3.19 12.92 -43.73
C PRO A 372 2.84 11.69 -44.59
N LEU A 373 1.82 10.92 -44.21
CA LEU A 373 1.47 9.64 -44.84
C LEU A 373 0.80 9.79 -46.23
N PRO A 374 -0.11 10.76 -46.48
CA PRO A 374 -0.64 11.03 -47.81
C PRO A 374 0.44 11.37 -48.84
N LEU A 375 1.44 12.17 -48.45
CA LEU A 375 2.56 12.54 -49.34
C LEU A 375 3.39 11.30 -49.71
N LEU A 376 3.66 10.44 -48.73
CA LEU A 376 4.33 9.15 -48.99
C LEU A 376 3.52 8.27 -49.95
N LEU A 377 2.20 8.22 -49.83
CA LEU A 377 1.35 7.45 -50.76
C LEU A 377 1.42 8.00 -52.20
N GLN A 378 1.57 9.31 -52.37
CA GLN A 378 1.77 9.92 -53.68
C GLN A 378 3.14 9.53 -54.26
N GLU A 379 4.21 9.65 -53.47
CA GLU A 379 5.56 9.22 -53.88
C GLU A 379 5.59 7.72 -54.22
N MET A 380 4.88 6.89 -53.45
CA MET A 380 4.72 5.47 -53.74
C MET A 380 3.97 5.20 -55.05
N ALA A 381 3.00 6.04 -55.39
CA ALA A 381 2.27 5.91 -56.65
C ALA A 381 3.17 6.21 -57.85
N GLU A 382 4.02 7.23 -57.75
CA GLU A 382 5.02 7.58 -58.77
C GLU A 382 6.04 6.43 -58.93
N HIS A 383 6.62 5.94 -57.82
CA HIS A 383 7.54 4.80 -57.84
C HIS A 383 6.88 3.52 -58.39
N TYR A 384 5.62 3.26 -58.05
CA TYR A 384 4.88 2.12 -58.59
C TYR A 384 4.76 2.22 -60.12
N THR A 385 4.46 3.40 -60.65
CA THR A 385 4.38 3.59 -62.10
C THR A 385 5.74 3.40 -62.78
N GLU A 386 6.84 3.83 -62.15
CA GLU A 386 8.19 3.61 -62.68
C GLU A 386 8.57 2.12 -62.72
N VAL A 387 8.33 1.39 -61.63
CA VAL A 387 8.60 -0.06 -61.54
C VAL A 387 7.75 -0.84 -62.54
N LEU A 388 6.46 -0.48 -62.69
CA LEU A 388 5.56 -1.07 -63.66
C LEU A 388 6.07 -0.81 -65.10
N MET A 389 6.47 0.42 -65.40
CA MET A 389 7.01 0.77 -66.73
C MET A 389 8.29 -0.02 -67.04
N GLN A 390 9.22 -0.15 -66.10
CA GLN A 390 10.47 -0.89 -66.31
C GLN A 390 10.22 -2.38 -66.61
N ARG A 391 9.31 -3.02 -65.88
CA ARG A 391 8.97 -4.44 -66.09
C ARG A 391 8.26 -4.67 -67.42
N TRP A 392 7.40 -3.75 -67.86
CA TRP A 392 6.74 -3.90 -69.16
C TRP A 392 7.70 -3.59 -70.31
N VAL A 393 8.67 -2.69 -70.14
CA VAL A 393 9.75 -2.50 -71.13
C VAL A 393 10.55 -3.78 -71.34
N THR A 394 10.88 -4.53 -70.27
CA THR A 394 11.56 -5.83 -70.42
C THR A 394 10.68 -6.85 -71.16
N VAL A 395 9.38 -6.92 -70.84
CA VAL A 395 8.44 -7.82 -71.52
C VAL A 395 8.29 -7.46 -73.00
N PHE A 396 8.18 -6.17 -73.34
CA PHE A 396 8.10 -5.74 -74.73
C PHE A 396 9.39 -6.04 -75.51
N ARG A 397 10.57 -5.90 -74.88
CA ARG A 397 11.84 -6.31 -75.49
C ARG A 397 11.89 -7.82 -75.75
N ASP A 398 11.49 -8.65 -74.79
CA ASP A 398 11.45 -10.10 -74.98
C ASP A 398 10.50 -10.51 -76.11
N ILE A 399 9.36 -9.82 -76.27
CA ILE A 399 8.42 -10.07 -77.37
C ILE A 399 9.02 -9.67 -78.71
N LEU A 400 9.71 -8.52 -78.78
CA LEU A 400 10.34 -8.03 -80.00
C LEU A 400 11.55 -8.87 -80.42
N ASP A 401 12.35 -9.35 -79.46
CA ASP A 401 13.55 -10.14 -79.72
C ASP A 401 13.22 -11.56 -80.19
N ASN A 402 12.08 -12.13 -79.73
CA ASN A 402 11.61 -13.46 -80.15
C ASN A 402 10.68 -13.43 -81.38
N ALA A 403 10.40 -12.26 -81.94
CA ALA A 403 9.47 -12.12 -83.05
C ALA A 403 10.09 -12.53 -84.39
N THR A 404 9.39 -13.38 -85.14
CA THR A 404 9.75 -13.73 -86.52
C THR A 404 9.37 -12.65 -87.54
N PHE A 405 8.64 -11.60 -87.13
CA PHE A 405 8.16 -10.47 -87.95
C PHE A 405 7.42 -10.87 -89.26
N LEU A 406 6.99 -12.12 -89.36
CA LEU A 406 6.25 -12.63 -90.50
C LEU A 406 4.74 -12.35 -90.34
N PRO A 407 4.02 -12.07 -91.43
CA PRO A 407 2.56 -12.02 -91.46
C PRO A 407 1.95 -13.31 -90.92
N ILE A 408 0.89 -13.21 -90.12
CA ILE A 408 0.18 -14.39 -89.63
C ILE A 408 -0.61 -15.00 -90.79
N GLU A 409 -0.32 -16.26 -91.13
CA GLU A 409 -1.10 -17.03 -92.10
C GLU A 409 -2.05 -17.95 -91.34
N VAL A 410 -3.34 -17.84 -91.64
CA VAL A 410 -4.38 -18.62 -90.99
C VAL A 410 -5.02 -19.56 -91.99
N GLU A 411 -4.99 -20.86 -91.69
CA GLU A 411 -5.51 -21.92 -92.56
C GLU A 411 -6.96 -22.31 -92.24
N ASN A 412 -7.42 -22.07 -91.00
CA ASN A 412 -8.73 -22.49 -90.49
C ASN A 412 -9.54 -21.33 -89.86
N GLN A 413 -10.87 -21.41 -89.92
CA GLN A 413 -11.79 -20.43 -89.31
C GLN A 413 -11.57 -20.29 -87.78
N GLU A 414 -11.30 -21.38 -87.06
CA GLU A 414 -11.05 -21.34 -85.61
C GLU A 414 -9.79 -20.53 -85.23
N GLN A 415 -8.75 -20.60 -86.07
CA GLN A 415 -7.53 -19.83 -85.90
C GLN A 415 -7.74 -18.35 -86.22
N TYR A 416 -8.69 -18.03 -87.11
CA TYR A 416 -9.07 -16.66 -87.45
C TYR A 416 -9.85 -16.04 -86.28
N ASP A 417 -10.80 -16.77 -85.72
CA ASP A 417 -11.60 -16.34 -84.57
C ASP A 417 -10.71 -16.12 -83.33
N GLY A 418 -9.71 -16.99 -83.08
CA GLY A 418 -8.76 -16.81 -81.97
C GLY A 418 -7.86 -15.56 -82.10
N VAL A 419 -7.48 -15.17 -83.32
CA VAL A 419 -6.73 -13.92 -83.56
C VAL A 419 -7.64 -12.70 -83.40
N MET A 420 -8.90 -12.78 -83.86
CA MET A 420 -9.89 -11.71 -83.72
C MET A 420 -10.36 -11.51 -82.28
N ASP A 421 -10.47 -12.58 -81.48
CA ASP A 421 -10.75 -12.50 -80.03
C ASP A 421 -9.61 -11.80 -79.28
N THR A 422 -8.38 -11.95 -79.77
CA THR A 422 -7.20 -11.35 -79.16
C THR A 422 -7.01 -9.90 -79.61
N PHE A 423 -7.18 -9.61 -80.89
CA PHE A 423 -7.08 -8.29 -81.48
C PHE A 423 -8.21 -8.09 -82.51
N PRO A 424 -9.28 -7.35 -82.17
CA PRO A 424 -10.37 -7.09 -83.10
C PRO A 424 -9.86 -6.16 -84.20
N TYR A 425 -9.73 -6.70 -85.42
CA TYR A 425 -9.30 -5.97 -86.61
C TYR A 425 -10.46 -5.86 -87.59
N ASP A 426 -10.98 -4.64 -87.77
CA ASP A 426 -12.01 -4.35 -88.77
C ASP A 426 -11.36 -4.16 -90.15
N GLY A 427 -11.29 -5.25 -90.91
CA GLY A 427 -10.76 -5.24 -92.28
C GLY A 427 -11.68 -5.97 -93.25
N ASP A 428 -12.55 -5.22 -93.94
CA ASP A 428 -13.48 -5.72 -94.96
C ASP A 428 -12.78 -6.57 -96.06
N GLU A 429 -11.49 -6.33 -96.29
CA GLU A 429 -10.65 -7.01 -97.29
C GLU A 429 -10.16 -8.42 -96.86
N LEU A 430 -10.18 -8.75 -95.56
CA LEU A 430 -9.81 -10.08 -95.06
C LEU A 430 -11.00 -11.05 -95.05
N GLU A 431 -12.22 -10.55 -94.89
CA GLU A 431 -13.43 -11.36 -94.86
C GLU A 431 -13.76 -11.98 -96.23
N THR A 432 -13.30 -11.34 -97.31
CA THR A 432 -13.55 -11.73 -98.70
C THR A 432 -12.50 -12.69 -99.30
N GLN A 433 -11.38 -12.96 -98.60
CA GLN A 433 -10.30 -13.83 -99.11
C GLN A 433 -10.50 -15.33 -98.75
N PRO A 434 -10.22 -16.27 -99.69
CA PRO A 434 -10.18 -17.70 -99.39
C PRO A 434 -8.95 -18.06 -98.55
N PHE A 435 -9.08 -19.09 -97.69
CA PHE A 435 -7.96 -19.58 -96.89
C PHE A 435 -6.81 -20.13 -97.77
N PRO A 436 -5.53 -19.90 -97.40
CA PRO A 436 -5.04 -19.28 -96.16
C PRO A 436 -5.09 -17.73 -96.18
N ARG A 437 -5.74 -17.15 -95.16
CA ARG A 437 -5.83 -15.70 -95.00
C ARG A 437 -4.53 -15.16 -94.41
N LYS A 438 -3.99 -14.09 -94.99
CA LYS A 438 -2.78 -13.43 -94.47
C LYS A 438 -3.16 -12.13 -93.79
N PHE A 439 -2.88 -12.02 -92.50
CA PHE A 439 -3.06 -10.77 -91.77
C PHE A 439 -1.97 -9.76 -92.16
N PRO A 440 -2.28 -8.45 -92.23
CA PRO A 440 -1.30 -7.40 -92.57
C PRO A 440 -0.30 -7.13 -91.44
N PHE A 441 -0.46 -7.80 -90.30
CA PHE A 441 0.39 -7.68 -89.12
C PHE A 441 1.01 -9.02 -88.72
N SER A 442 2.14 -8.93 -88.04
CA SER A 442 2.83 -10.08 -87.44
C SER A 442 2.23 -10.43 -86.08
N GLY A 443 2.51 -11.63 -85.55
CA GLY A 443 2.11 -12.09 -84.21
C GLY A 443 2.49 -11.16 -83.06
N VAL A 444 3.41 -10.22 -83.31
CA VAL A 444 3.75 -9.14 -82.39
C VAL A 444 2.55 -8.25 -82.05
N VAL A 445 1.68 -7.92 -83.01
CA VAL A 445 0.59 -6.95 -82.77
C VAL A 445 -0.46 -7.49 -81.78
N PRO A 446 -0.99 -8.72 -81.93
CA PRO A 446 -1.87 -9.31 -80.91
C PRO A 446 -1.17 -9.48 -79.55
N CYS A 447 0.09 -9.91 -79.52
CA CYS A 447 0.83 -10.08 -78.26
C CYS A 447 1.05 -8.75 -77.53
N VAL A 448 1.43 -7.69 -78.24
CA VAL A 448 1.60 -6.34 -77.68
C VAL A 448 0.25 -5.80 -77.20
N TYR A 449 -0.84 -6.02 -77.95
CA TYR A 449 -2.18 -5.58 -77.55
C TYR A 449 -2.63 -6.20 -76.21
N VAL A 450 -2.43 -7.53 -76.03
CA VAL A 450 -2.71 -8.21 -74.76
C VAL A 450 -1.87 -7.63 -73.62
N GLN A 451 -0.58 -7.43 -73.84
CA GLN A 451 0.32 -6.89 -72.80
C GLN A 451 0.01 -5.42 -72.44
N VAL A 452 -0.40 -4.60 -73.40
CA VAL A 452 -0.88 -3.23 -73.15
C VAL A 452 -2.20 -3.25 -72.37
N LYS A 453 -3.11 -4.16 -72.70
CA LYS A 453 -4.36 -4.35 -71.96
C LYS A 453 -4.06 -4.77 -70.50
N GLU A 454 -3.14 -5.70 -70.28
CA GLU A 454 -2.69 -6.10 -68.94
C GLU A 454 -1.99 -4.96 -68.18
N PHE A 455 -1.19 -4.13 -68.86
CA PHE A 455 -0.59 -2.92 -68.28
C PHE A 455 -1.65 -1.94 -67.78
N ILE A 456 -2.64 -1.64 -68.62
CA ILE A 456 -3.75 -0.74 -68.29
C ILE A 456 -4.56 -1.32 -67.13
N TYR A 457 -4.82 -2.63 -67.11
CA TYR A 457 -5.50 -3.27 -65.97
C TYR A 457 -4.69 -3.20 -64.67
N ALA A 458 -3.38 -3.42 -64.71
CA ALA A 458 -2.51 -3.32 -63.54
C ALA A 458 -2.47 -1.88 -62.99
N TRP A 459 -2.36 -0.90 -63.89
CA TRP A 459 -2.41 0.52 -63.54
C TRP A 459 -3.77 0.93 -62.97
N LEU A 460 -4.87 0.51 -63.61
CA LEU A 460 -6.24 0.74 -63.14
C LEU A 460 -6.50 0.09 -61.79
N LYS A 461 -5.96 -1.11 -61.53
CA LYS A 461 -6.08 -1.76 -60.22
C LYS A 461 -5.41 -0.93 -59.13
N HIS A 462 -4.22 -0.41 -59.40
CA HIS A 462 -3.54 0.49 -58.47
C HIS A 462 -4.31 1.81 -58.27
N ALA A 463 -4.89 2.38 -59.32
CA ALA A 463 -5.66 3.63 -59.26
C ALA A 463 -7.05 3.47 -58.60
N ALA A 464 -7.73 2.34 -58.83
CA ALA A 464 -9.02 2.02 -58.23
C ALA A 464 -8.90 1.77 -56.72
N ASP A 465 -7.81 1.13 -56.29
CA ASP A 465 -7.45 0.99 -54.87
C ASP A 465 -6.97 2.33 -54.23
N ALA A 466 -7.00 3.45 -54.97
CA ALA A 466 -6.75 4.81 -54.47
C ALA A 466 -8.03 5.61 -54.17
N GLY A 467 -9.22 5.04 -54.42
CA GLY A 467 -10.50 5.69 -54.12
C GLY A 467 -10.82 5.67 -52.62
N PRO A 468 -11.44 6.75 -52.08
CA PRO A 468 -11.74 6.92 -50.65
C PRO A 468 -12.69 5.88 -50.06
#